data_AF-A0A1I7V8E6-F1
#
_entry.id   AF-A0A1I7V8E6-F1
#
_cell.length_a   1.000
_cell.length_b   1.000
_cell.length_c   1.000
_cell.angle_alpha   90.00
_cell.angle_beta   90.00
_cell.angle_gamma   90.00
#
_symmetry.space_group_name_H-M   'P 1'
#
loop_
_entity.id
_entity.type
_entity.pdbx_description
1 polymer ?
#
loop_
_entity_poly.entity_id
_entity_poly.type
_entity_poly.pdbx_seq_one_letter_code
_entity_poly.pdbx_strand_id
1 'polypeptide(L)'
;MDHSFISSYRKIPAMCECANYELNRRSRILHYRDGKINPGYLKEAFEHASQMNFTNDDHRKKYTENHWSPVQAILFGGEKALNITCVAVPCDVVTVTSQEDHLKISQRKINAHFQFIPDEIKGSPMNGIIIPHNQPSQMRIEMQPIKNILAWKKNSMSKIHELQKSGYPLKLTILISTDDNVIQEGAKSRALSAVEVIRKDLSSAPICVITQRDTRNSVRFNKDCRRKNLELDSYGLALMFYGHDVNASILLVDKKDNNETLKSKFELWKQKELLFLDSHQAVAFHFTVVNSTEPKNSEKIFSNTFPDIPLNTLRLLDESSMTGVNYKVGTMSDFYAVPCMQLLVFENSVEEIQLQKIFPRKMIGFCD
;
A
#
# COMPACT_ATOMS: atom_id res chain seq x y z
N MET A 1 32.51 -47.51 23.78
CA MET A 1 31.62 -46.63 23.01
C MET A 1 30.86 -45.82 24.02
N ASP A 2 31.24 -44.56 24.20
CA ASP A 2 30.52 -43.59 25.04
C ASP A 2 30.30 -42.34 24.19
N HIS A 3 29.06 -42.11 23.79
CA HIS A 3 28.64 -40.89 23.10
C HIS A 3 28.06 -39.91 24.12
N SER A 4 28.93 -39.20 24.84
CA SER A 4 28.54 -38.01 25.58
C SER A 4 28.41 -36.84 24.59
N PHE A 5 27.18 -36.53 24.16
CA PHE A 5 26.87 -35.28 23.48
C PHE A 5 27.04 -34.11 24.47
N ILE A 6 28.22 -33.47 24.43
CA ILE A 6 28.50 -32.26 25.20
C ILE A 6 27.77 -31.08 24.54
N SER A 7 26.74 -30.60 25.25
CA SER A 7 26.13 -29.28 25.11
C SER A 7 27.21 -28.19 25.10
N SER A 8 27.38 -27.53 23.96
CA SER A 8 28.21 -26.32 23.84
C SER A 8 27.50 -25.25 23.02
N TYR A 9 26.32 -24.82 23.49
CA TYR A 9 25.76 -23.53 23.05
C TYR A 9 26.61 -22.39 23.65
N ARG A 10 27.72 -22.06 22.97
CA ARG A 10 28.41 -20.78 23.18
C ARG A 10 27.48 -19.67 22.70
N LYS A 11 27.02 -18.80 23.61
CA LYS A 11 26.39 -17.51 23.25
C LYS A 11 27.35 -16.73 22.35
N ILE A 12 26.98 -16.56 21.08
CA ILE A 12 27.69 -15.70 20.12
C ILE A 12 27.28 -14.25 20.40
N PRO A 13 28.20 -13.27 20.47
CA PRO A 13 27.84 -11.86 20.63
C PRO A 13 27.08 -11.39 19.39
N ALA A 14 25.91 -10.78 19.61
CA ALA A 14 25.06 -10.19 18.58
C ALA A 14 25.88 -9.28 17.65
N MET A 15 25.66 -9.37 16.33
CA MET A 15 26.13 -8.34 15.42
C MET A 15 25.52 -6.99 15.81
N CYS A 16 26.31 -5.92 15.65
CA CYS A 16 25.97 -4.55 16.00
C CYS A 16 24.64 -4.13 15.38
N GLU A 17 23.79 -3.48 16.19
CA GLU A 17 22.54 -2.82 15.76
C GLU A 17 22.70 -2.02 14.46
N CYS A 18 23.86 -1.44 14.20
CA CYS A 18 24.16 -0.62 13.02
C CYS A 18 24.08 -1.39 11.67
N ALA A 19 24.52 -2.66 11.62
CA ALA A 19 24.44 -3.45 10.38
C ALA A 19 23.00 -3.90 10.08
N ASN A 20 22.28 -4.30 11.13
CA ASN A 20 20.84 -4.58 11.04
C ASN A 20 20.05 -3.30 10.72
N TYR A 21 20.46 -2.14 11.24
CA TYR A 21 19.86 -0.84 10.95
C TYR A 21 20.01 -0.45 9.48
N GLU A 22 21.20 -0.60 8.89
CA GLU A 22 21.45 -0.22 7.49
C GLU A 22 20.75 -1.13 6.47
N LEU A 23 20.60 -2.43 6.75
CA LEU A 23 19.81 -3.34 5.90
C LEU A 23 18.30 -3.05 6.02
N ASN A 24 17.79 -2.93 7.25
CA ASN A 24 16.41 -2.49 7.50
C ASN A 24 16.10 -1.09 6.95
N ARG A 25 17.09 -0.21 6.80
CA ARG A 25 16.93 1.12 6.21
C ARG A 25 16.68 1.06 4.70
N ARG A 26 17.27 0.10 3.97
CA ARG A 26 17.26 0.04 2.51
C ARG A 26 15.95 -0.48 1.90
N SER A 27 15.19 -1.27 2.66
CA SER A 27 13.96 -1.93 2.17
C SER A 27 12.66 -1.46 2.83
N ARG A 28 12.70 -0.39 3.62
CA ARG A 28 11.49 0.15 4.27
C ARG A 28 10.55 0.83 3.29
N ILE A 29 9.27 0.44 3.37
CA ILE A 29 8.15 1.26 2.88
C ILE A 29 8.15 2.55 3.69
N LEU A 30 8.03 3.68 3.01
CA LEU A 30 7.97 4.97 3.66
C LEU A 30 6.52 5.43 3.78
N HIS A 31 6.24 6.14 4.85
CA HIS A 31 4.95 6.78 5.04
C HIS A 31 5.07 8.25 4.64
N TYR A 32 4.11 8.72 3.87
CA TYR A 32 3.96 10.13 3.55
C TYR A 32 2.72 10.66 4.27
N ARG A 33 2.84 11.79 4.95
CA ARG A 33 1.70 12.46 5.59
C ARG A 33 1.98 13.95 5.72
N ASP A 34 1.07 14.77 5.21
CA ASP A 34 1.07 16.23 5.37
C ASP A 34 2.39 16.90 4.98
N GLY A 35 2.97 16.49 3.84
CA GLY A 35 4.25 17.04 3.35
C GLY A 35 5.49 16.42 3.99
N LYS A 36 5.35 15.42 4.86
CA LYS A 36 6.47 14.80 5.57
C LYS A 36 6.61 13.31 5.23
N ILE A 37 7.85 12.88 5.09
CA ILE A 37 8.23 11.48 4.90
C ILE A 37 8.69 10.91 6.25
N ASN A 38 8.20 9.73 6.60
CA ASN A 38 8.53 9.01 7.83
C ASN A 38 9.07 7.61 7.47
N PRO A 39 10.21 7.18 8.04
CA PRO A 39 11.03 7.90 9.03
C PRO A 39 11.88 9.02 8.47
N GLY A 40 11.99 10.10 9.25
CA GLY A 40 12.59 11.37 8.81
C GLY A 40 14.04 11.27 8.35
N TYR A 41 14.80 10.29 8.85
CA TYR A 41 16.19 10.03 8.43
C TYR A 41 16.30 9.53 6.98
N LEU A 42 15.20 9.06 6.36
CA LEU A 42 15.18 8.69 4.94
C LEU A 42 14.89 9.87 4.01
N LYS A 43 14.59 11.05 4.57
CA LYS A 43 14.54 12.31 3.80
C LYS A 43 15.89 12.63 3.15
N GLU A 44 16.98 12.41 3.88
CA GLU A 44 18.35 12.63 3.37
C GLU A 44 18.68 11.68 2.20
N ALA A 45 18.17 10.45 2.23
CA ALA A 45 18.37 9.50 1.13
C ALA A 45 17.67 9.96 -0.17
N PHE A 46 16.47 10.55 -0.03
CA PHE A 46 15.75 11.18 -1.14
C PHE A 46 16.49 12.42 -1.67
N GLU A 47 16.93 13.30 -0.77
CA GLU A 47 17.67 14.51 -1.14
C GLU A 47 19.01 14.16 -1.82
N HIS A 48 19.71 13.12 -1.36
CA HIS A 48 20.94 12.63 -1.96
C HIS A 48 20.73 12.11 -3.39
N ALA A 49 19.68 11.31 -3.63
CA ALA A 49 19.33 10.88 -4.98
C ALA A 49 19.08 12.07 -5.92
N SER A 50 18.57 13.19 -5.38
CA SER A 50 18.32 14.40 -6.15
C SER A 50 19.55 15.19 -6.58
N GLN A 51 20.66 15.00 -5.87
CA GLN A 51 21.95 15.61 -6.19
C GLN A 51 22.76 14.77 -7.18
N MET A 52 22.30 13.56 -7.52
CA MET A 52 23.01 12.65 -8.40
C MET A 52 22.79 12.98 -9.88
N ASN A 53 23.89 13.14 -10.61
CA ASN A 53 23.90 13.32 -12.06
C ASN A 53 23.89 11.94 -12.76
N PHE A 54 22.72 11.32 -12.84
CA PHE A 54 22.56 10.04 -13.53
C PHE A 54 22.86 10.17 -15.03
N THR A 55 23.89 9.46 -15.49
CA THR A 55 24.42 9.54 -16.87
C THR A 55 23.73 8.57 -17.83
N ASN A 56 23.23 7.44 -17.34
CA ASN A 56 22.49 6.43 -18.11
C ASN A 56 21.71 5.46 -17.19
N ASP A 57 20.98 4.52 -17.78
CA ASP A 57 20.17 3.53 -17.05
C ASP A 57 21.00 2.55 -16.22
N ASP A 58 22.20 2.18 -16.68
CA ASP A 58 23.10 1.30 -15.91
C ASP A 58 23.59 1.96 -14.62
N HIS A 59 23.90 3.26 -14.67
CA HIS A 59 24.27 4.05 -13.51
C HIS A 59 23.11 4.13 -12.51
N ARG A 60 21.88 4.34 -12.99
CA ARG A 60 20.66 4.34 -12.16
C ARG A 60 20.45 2.98 -11.48
N LYS A 61 20.61 1.89 -12.22
CA LYS A 61 20.46 0.52 -11.70
C LYS A 61 21.47 0.23 -10.59
N LYS A 62 22.76 0.51 -10.84
CA LYS A 62 23.83 0.37 -9.83
C LYS A 62 23.62 1.23 -8.58
N TYR A 63 23.04 2.42 -8.76
CA TYR A 63 22.66 3.26 -7.63
C TYR A 63 21.57 2.58 -6.78
N THR A 64 20.49 2.10 -7.42
CA THR A 64 19.38 1.43 -6.73
C THR A 64 19.76 0.11 -6.08
N GLU A 65 20.83 -0.56 -6.49
CA GLU A 65 21.35 -1.75 -5.80
C GLU A 65 21.85 -1.43 -4.39
N ASN A 66 22.37 -0.22 -4.17
CA ASN A 66 23.03 0.16 -2.93
C ASN A 66 22.30 1.25 -2.12
N HIS A 67 21.38 1.98 -2.76
CA HIS A 67 20.70 3.13 -2.19
C HIS A 67 19.19 3.02 -2.34
N TRP A 68 18.48 3.59 -1.38
CA TRP A 68 17.03 3.68 -1.40
C TRP A 68 16.57 4.58 -2.57
N SER A 69 15.59 4.11 -3.35
CA SER A 69 14.93 4.88 -4.42
C SER A 69 13.48 4.42 -4.51
N PRO A 70 12.51 5.32 -4.75
CA PRO A 70 11.12 4.92 -4.90
C PRO A 70 10.93 4.22 -6.25
N VAL A 71 10.05 3.21 -6.28
CA VAL A 71 9.53 2.60 -7.53
C VAL A 71 8.03 2.77 -7.66
N GLN A 72 7.33 2.95 -6.54
CA GLN A 72 5.89 3.13 -6.53
C GLN A 72 5.47 4.03 -5.37
N ALA A 73 4.45 4.87 -5.57
CA ALA A 73 3.79 5.59 -4.49
C ALA A 73 2.27 5.47 -4.61
N ILE A 74 1.61 5.27 -3.48
CA ILE A 74 0.15 5.18 -3.37
C ILE A 74 -0.28 6.25 -2.39
N LEU A 75 -0.98 7.27 -2.88
CA LEU A 75 -1.31 8.48 -2.13
C LEU A 75 -2.82 8.70 -2.11
N PHE A 76 -3.33 9.13 -0.96
CA PHE A 76 -4.72 9.46 -0.68
C PHE A 76 -4.83 10.93 -0.24
N GLY A 77 -5.80 11.65 -0.78
CA GLY A 77 -5.97 13.09 -0.54
C GLY A 77 -5.27 13.95 -1.61
N GLY A 78 -5.05 15.23 -1.31
CA GLY A 78 -4.47 16.17 -2.29
C GLY A 78 -3.88 17.46 -1.73
N GLU A 79 -3.95 17.72 -0.43
CA GLU A 79 -3.40 18.92 0.19
C GLU A 79 -1.90 18.72 0.43
N LYS A 80 -1.09 19.61 -0.16
CA LYS A 80 0.38 19.62 -0.19
C LYS A 80 0.95 18.43 -0.95
N ALA A 81 1.35 18.68 -2.19
CA ALA A 81 1.95 17.70 -3.08
C ALA A 81 3.16 16.95 -2.47
N LEU A 82 3.32 15.68 -2.84
CA LEU A 82 4.58 14.96 -2.68
C LEU A 82 5.47 15.37 -3.86
N ASN A 83 6.47 16.19 -3.59
CA ASN A 83 7.47 16.55 -4.57
C ASN A 83 8.49 15.41 -4.70
N ILE A 84 8.22 14.47 -5.61
CA ILE A 84 9.21 13.44 -5.97
C ILE A 84 10.09 13.99 -7.09
N THR A 85 11.25 14.52 -6.72
CA THR A 85 12.30 14.88 -7.69
C THR A 85 13.34 13.77 -7.80
N CYS A 86 13.91 13.61 -9.00
CA CYS A 86 15.12 12.81 -9.24
C CYS A 86 15.05 11.36 -8.76
N VAL A 87 14.03 10.64 -9.22
CA VAL A 87 13.96 9.19 -9.06
C VAL A 87 15.04 8.51 -9.88
N ALA A 88 15.80 7.60 -9.25
CA ALA A 88 16.84 6.84 -9.95
C ALA A 88 16.20 5.97 -11.04
N VAL A 89 15.10 5.28 -10.71
CA VAL A 89 14.28 4.50 -11.63
C VAL A 89 12.90 5.13 -11.84
N PRO A 90 12.22 4.90 -12.97
CA PRO A 90 10.86 5.39 -13.15
C PRO A 90 9.93 4.93 -12.01
N CYS A 91 9.24 5.88 -11.37
CA CYS A 91 8.37 5.63 -10.23
C CYS A 91 6.91 5.76 -10.65
N ASP A 92 6.11 4.72 -10.42
CA ASP A 92 4.67 4.75 -10.68
C ASP A 92 3.92 5.37 -9.48
N VAL A 93 3.27 6.51 -9.70
CA VAL A 93 2.53 7.24 -8.67
C VAL A 93 1.04 7.17 -8.94
N VAL A 94 0.31 6.69 -7.94
CA VAL A 94 -1.15 6.69 -7.91
C VAL A 94 -1.61 7.69 -6.87
N THR A 95 -2.51 8.57 -7.27
CA THR A 95 -3.23 9.48 -6.38
C THR A 95 -4.71 9.17 -6.44
N VAL A 96 -5.33 9.05 -5.26
CA VAL A 96 -6.76 8.88 -5.09
C VAL A 96 -7.27 10.01 -4.23
N THR A 97 -8.08 10.88 -4.82
CA THR A 97 -8.56 12.08 -4.15
C THR A 97 -10.07 12.14 -4.24
N SER A 98 -10.73 12.11 -3.08
CA SER A 98 -12.17 12.32 -3.01
C SER A 98 -12.48 13.81 -3.12
N GLN A 99 -13.42 14.16 -3.99
CA GLN A 99 -14.04 15.46 -4.11
C GLN A 99 -15.51 15.37 -3.71
N GLU A 100 -16.21 16.49 -3.56
CA GLU A 100 -17.63 16.51 -3.17
C GLU A 100 -18.52 15.81 -4.20
N ASP A 101 -18.15 15.84 -5.47
CA ASP A 101 -18.96 15.38 -6.59
C ASP A 101 -18.39 14.17 -7.34
N HIS A 102 -17.15 13.75 -7.07
CA HIS A 102 -16.54 12.57 -7.69
C HIS A 102 -15.29 12.08 -6.95
N LEU A 103 -14.85 10.88 -7.32
CA LEU A 103 -13.53 10.35 -6.95
C LEU A 103 -12.55 10.49 -8.13
N LYS A 104 -11.47 11.24 -7.91
CA LYS A 104 -10.39 11.38 -8.88
C LYS A 104 -9.32 10.31 -8.63
N ILE A 105 -9.00 9.54 -9.67
CA ILE A 105 -7.96 8.52 -9.64
C ILE A 105 -6.99 8.82 -10.78
N SER A 106 -5.79 9.25 -10.44
CA SER A 106 -4.74 9.56 -11.41
C SER A 106 -3.56 8.62 -11.21
N GLN A 107 -3.12 8.01 -12.31
CA GLN A 107 -1.89 7.23 -12.38
C GLN A 107 -0.91 7.92 -13.32
N ARG A 108 0.29 8.22 -12.81
CA ARG A 108 1.37 8.86 -13.57
C ARG A 108 2.69 8.15 -13.31
N LYS A 109 3.56 8.10 -14.33
CA LYS A 109 4.92 7.58 -14.20
C LYS A 109 5.91 8.75 -14.16
N ILE A 110 6.60 8.89 -13.05
CA ILE A 110 7.59 9.94 -12.78
C ILE A 110 8.96 9.41 -13.20
N ASN A 111 9.78 10.25 -13.81
CA ASN A 111 11.20 9.98 -13.97
C ASN A 111 12.00 11.28 -13.78
N ALA A 112 13.32 11.24 -13.93
CA ALA A 112 14.17 12.43 -13.73
C ALA A 112 13.78 13.66 -14.57
N HIS A 113 13.07 13.47 -15.69
CA HIS A 113 12.67 14.52 -16.63
C HIS A 113 11.21 14.96 -16.47
N PHE A 114 10.40 14.19 -15.74
CA PHE A 114 8.97 14.44 -15.56
C PHE A 114 8.65 14.50 -14.08
N GLN A 115 8.46 15.71 -13.57
CA GLN A 115 8.02 15.94 -12.19
C GLN A 115 6.52 15.71 -12.07
N PHE A 116 6.11 15.20 -10.91
CA PHE A 116 4.71 15.09 -10.54
C PHE A 116 4.27 16.32 -9.78
N ILE A 117 3.37 17.09 -10.40
CA ILE A 117 2.64 18.16 -9.75
C ILE A 117 1.19 17.67 -9.65
N PRO A 118 0.73 17.19 -8.48
CA PRO A 118 -0.67 16.86 -8.26
C PRO A 118 -1.50 18.15 -8.19
N ASP A 119 -2.79 18.01 -8.45
CA ASP A 119 -3.73 19.10 -8.18
C ASP A 119 -3.90 19.24 -6.67
N GLU A 120 -3.48 20.37 -6.13
CA GLU A 120 -3.65 20.63 -4.71
C GLU A 120 -5.11 20.89 -4.38
N ILE A 121 -5.68 20.08 -3.48
CA ILE A 121 -7.05 20.25 -2.99
C ILE A 121 -6.98 20.70 -1.54
N LYS A 122 -7.39 21.94 -1.30
CA LYS A 122 -7.39 22.56 0.03
C LYS A 122 -8.27 21.75 1.01
N GLY A 123 -7.79 21.51 2.22
CA GLY A 123 -8.51 20.79 3.27
C GLY A 123 -8.56 19.27 3.11
N SER A 124 -7.83 18.69 2.15
CA SER A 124 -7.76 17.24 1.90
C SER A 124 -6.36 16.71 2.19
N PRO A 125 -5.93 16.58 3.47
CA PRO A 125 -4.56 16.22 3.85
C PRO A 125 -4.08 14.99 3.08
N MET A 126 -2.94 15.12 2.39
CA MET A 126 -2.40 14.00 1.61
C MET A 126 -1.57 13.07 2.49
N ASN A 127 -1.84 11.77 2.38
CA ASN A 127 -1.14 10.71 3.08
C ASN A 127 -0.98 9.48 2.18
N GLY A 128 -0.13 8.53 2.56
CA GLY A 128 0.05 7.31 1.79
C GLY A 128 1.39 6.64 2.02
N ILE A 129 1.76 5.76 1.09
CA ILE A 129 3.00 5.00 1.16
C ILE A 129 3.87 5.20 -0.08
N ILE A 130 5.18 5.14 0.12
CA ILE A 130 6.19 5.13 -0.93
C ILE A 130 7.00 3.85 -0.80
N ILE A 131 7.05 3.08 -1.86
CA ILE A 131 7.60 1.74 -1.89
C ILE A 131 8.96 1.79 -2.59
N PRO A 132 10.02 1.21 -1.98
CA PRO A 132 11.35 1.20 -2.59
C PRO A 132 11.42 0.28 -3.80
N HIS A 133 12.39 0.54 -4.68
CA HIS A 133 12.73 -0.35 -5.79
C HIS A 133 13.11 -1.75 -5.35
N ASN A 134 13.94 -1.84 -4.30
CA ASN A 134 14.31 -3.11 -3.67
C ASN A 134 13.24 -3.50 -2.65
N GLN A 135 12.05 -3.83 -3.16
CA GLN A 135 10.94 -4.36 -2.36
C GLN A 135 11.44 -5.57 -1.53
N PRO A 136 10.87 -5.83 -0.34
CA PRO A 136 11.10 -7.10 0.36
C PRO A 136 10.88 -8.23 -0.66
N SER A 137 11.86 -9.14 -0.80
CA SER A 137 11.96 -10.05 -1.95
C SER A 137 10.72 -10.93 -2.19
N GLN A 138 9.81 -10.99 -1.22
CA GLN A 138 8.58 -11.79 -1.26
C GLN A 138 7.28 -10.99 -1.33
N MET A 139 7.33 -9.65 -1.33
CA MET A 139 6.16 -8.78 -1.41
C MET A 139 6.02 -8.23 -2.84
N ARG A 140 4.80 -8.29 -3.39
CA ARG A 140 4.46 -7.71 -4.70
C ARG A 140 3.16 -6.93 -4.63
N ILE A 141 3.15 -5.73 -5.21
CA ILE A 141 1.95 -4.92 -5.38
C ILE A 141 1.62 -4.82 -6.86
N GLU A 142 0.40 -5.21 -7.21
CA GLU A 142 -0.11 -5.12 -8.57
C GLU A 142 -1.23 -4.09 -8.66
N MET A 143 -1.14 -3.23 -9.66
CA MET A 143 -2.13 -2.19 -9.96
C MET A 143 -2.91 -2.59 -11.21
N GLN A 144 -4.19 -2.91 -11.05
CA GLN A 144 -5.04 -3.38 -12.14
C GLN A 144 -6.23 -2.43 -12.33
N PRO A 145 -6.31 -1.70 -13.47
CA PRO A 145 -7.52 -0.97 -13.82
C PRO A 145 -8.73 -1.91 -13.85
N ILE A 146 -9.87 -1.49 -13.30
CA ILE A 146 -11.06 -2.36 -13.20
C ILE A 146 -11.50 -2.88 -14.58
N LYS A 147 -11.38 -2.06 -15.64
CA LYS A 147 -11.67 -2.49 -17.02
C LYS A 147 -10.89 -3.74 -17.44
N ASN A 148 -9.64 -3.89 -16.98
CA ASN A 148 -8.81 -5.04 -17.29
C ASN A 148 -9.29 -6.27 -16.52
N ILE A 149 -9.66 -6.09 -15.25
CA ILE A 149 -10.25 -7.15 -14.41
C ILE A 149 -11.53 -7.67 -15.06
N LEU A 150 -12.44 -6.78 -15.45
CA LEU A 150 -13.69 -7.17 -16.11
C LEU A 150 -13.45 -7.86 -17.47
N ALA A 151 -12.36 -7.53 -18.16
CA ALA A 151 -11.96 -8.23 -19.39
C ALA A 151 -11.46 -9.66 -19.14
N TRP A 152 -10.98 -9.99 -17.93
CA TRP A 152 -10.57 -11.36 -17.59
C TRP A 152 -11.73 -12.35 -17.68
N LYS A 153 -12.97 -11.91 -17.42
CA LYS A 153 -14.19 -12.72 -17.62
C LYS A 153 -14.32 -13.25 -19.06
N LYS A 154 -13.78 -12.52 -20.04
CA LYS A 154 -13.84 -12.87 -21.48
C LYS A 154 -12.59 -13.62 -21.94
N ASN A 155 -11.43 -13.32 -21.36
CA ASN A 155 -10.13 -13.85 -21.75
C ASN A 155 -9.52 -14.69 -20.62
N SER A 156 -10.18 -15.81 -20.29
CA SER A 156 -9.97 -16.64 -19.08
C SER A 156 -8.56 -17.17 -18.79
N MET A 157 -7.48 -16.78 -19.50
CA MET A 157 -6.21 -17.51 -19.42
C MET A 157 -4.88 -16.74 -19.38
N SER A 158 -4.75 -15.44 -19.64
CA SER A 158 -3.39 -14.85 -19.69
C SER A 158 -2.90 -14.29 -18.35
N LYS A 159 -3.55 -13.24 -17.82
CA LYS A 159 -2.95 -12.45 -16.73
C LYS A 159 -3.19 -12.98 -15.31
N ILE A 160 -4.38 -13.52 -15.03
CA ILE A 160 -4.64 -14.14 -13.71
C ILE A 160 -3.78 -15.40 -13.54
N HIS A 161 -3.63 -16.19 -14.59
CA HIS A 161 -2.72 -17.33 -14.58
C HIS A 161 -1.27 -16.92 -14.38
N GLU A 162 -0.79 -15.81 -14.95
CA GLU A 162 0.54 -15.28 -14.64
C GLU A 162 0.68 -14.88 -13.16
N LEU A 163 -0.33 -14.21 -12.60
CA LEU A 163 -0.36 -13.82 -11.18
C LEU A 163 -0.38 -15.06 -10.27
N GLN A 164 -1.18 -16.08 -10.58
CA GLN A 164 -1.22 -17.36 -9.87
C GLN A 164 0.07 -18.19 -10.04
N LYS A 165 0.64 -18.22 -11.26
CA LYS A 165 1.89 -18.94 -11.59
C LYS A 165 3.09 -18.39 -10.84
N SER A 166 3.04 -17.12 -10.43
CA SER A 166 4.10 -16.52 -9.61
C SER A 166 4.28 -17.22 -8.26
N GLY A 167 3.31 -18.03 -7.82
CA GLY A 167 3.35 -18.78 -6.55
C GLY A 167 3.02 -17.92 -5.33
N TYR A 168 3.07 -16.59 -5.45
CA TYR A 168 2.77 -15.69 -4.34
C TYR A 168 1.26 -15.63 -4.06
N PRO A 169 0.82 -15.89 -2.82
CA PRO A 169 -0.59 -15.81 -2.46
C PRO A 169 -1.05 -14.34 -2.43
N LEU A 170 -2.24 -14.07 -2.99
CA LEU A 170 -2.95 -12.82 -2.77
C LEU A 170 -3.37 -12.73 -1.30
N LYS A 171 -3.08 -11.61 -0.65
CA LYS A 171 -3.33 -11.37 0.78
C LYS A 171 -4.35 -10.26 1.04
N LEU A 172 -4.39 -9.23 0.20
CA LEU A 172 -5.36 -8.14 0.28
C LEU A 172 -5.61 -7.53 -1.10
N THR A 173 -6.85 -7.16 -1.37
CA THR A 173 -7.17 -6.27 -2.49
C THR A 173 -7.87 -5.01 -1.97
N ILE A 174 -7.41 -3.83 -2.40
CA ILE A 174 -8.12 -2.56 -2.22
C ILE A 174 -8.67 -2.16 -3.58
N LEU A 175 -9.99 -2.23 -3.73
CA LEU A 175 -10.72 -1.96 -4.96
C LEU A 175 -11.40 -0.59 -4.86
N ILE A 176 -11.01 0.33 -5.73
CA ILE A 176 -11.47 1.71 -5.75
C ILE A 176 -12.21 1.96 -7.06
N SER A 177 -13.46 2.39 -7.01
CA SER A 177 -14.29 2.58 -8.20
C SER A 177 -14.99 3.93 -8.21
N THR A 178 -15.10 4.52 -9.40
CA THR A 178 -15.98 5.66 -9.71
C THR A 178 -16.92 5.29 -10.86
N ASP A 179 -17.86 6.15 -11.20
CA ASP A 179 -18.77 5.94 -12.33
C ASP A 179 -17.98 5.94 -13.63
N ASP A 180 -18.35 5.05 -14.56
CA ASP A 180 -17.85 5.07 -15.92
C ASP A 180 -18.86 5.74 -16.84
N ASN A 181 -18.69 7.04 -17.01
CA ASN A 181 -19.56 7.88 -17.84
C ASN A 181 -19.54 7.48 -19.33
N VAL A 182 -18.57 6.69 -19.78
CA VAL A 182 -18.48 6.24 -21.19
C VAL A 182 -19.46 5.11 -21.46
N ILE A 183 -19.56 4.14 -20.55
CA ILE A 183 -20.45 2.98 -20.68
C ILE A 183 -21.68 3.06 -19.78
N GLN A 184 -21.86 4.17 -19.07
CA GLN A 184 -22.98 4.43 -18.15
C GLN A 184 -23.10 3.37 -17.04
N GLU A 185 -21.96 2.94 -16.52
CA GLU A 185 -21.91 1.98 -15.41
C GLU A 185 -21.63 2.70 -14.10
N GLY A 186 -22.51 2.53 -13.11
CA GLY A 186 -22.33 3.13 -11.78
C GLY A 186 -21.20 2.45 -10.98
N ALA A 187 -20.51 3.24 -10.16
CA ALA A 187 -19.33 2.85 -9.39
C ALA A 187 -19.55 1.58 -8.57
N LYS A 188 -20.71 1.47 -7.90
CA LYS A 188 -21.06 0.31 -7.08
C LYS A 188 -21.22 -0.96 -7.91
N SER A 189 -21.98 -0.89 -9.02
CA SER A 189 -22.21 -2.03 -9.91
C SER A 189 -20.90 -2.54 -10.50
N ARG A 190 -20.04 -1.60 -10.93
CA ARG A 190 -18.72 -1.87 -11.48
C ARG A 190 -17.81 -2.56 -10.47
N ALA A 191 -17.75 -2.04 -9.24
CA ALA A 191 -16.95 -2.64 -8.17
C ALA A 191 -17.41 -4.05 -7.84
N LEU A 192 -18.72 -4.29 -7.69
CA LEU A 192 -19.26 -5.62 -7.40
C LEU A 192 -18.97 -6.62 -8.53
N SER A 193 -19.09 -6.19 -9.79
CA SER A 193 -18.71 -7.02 -10.94
C SER A 193 -17.23 -7.40 -10.92
N ALA A 194 -16.35 -6.47 -10.53
CA ALA A 194 -14.93 -6.76 -10.40
C ALA A 194 -14.64 -7.71 -9.22
N VAL A 195 -15.34 -7.56 -8.09
CA VAL A 195 -15.27 -8.49 -6.96
C VAL A 195 -15.63 -9.91 -7.39
N GLU A 196 -16.71 -10.09 -8.14
CA GLU A 196 -17.12 -11.40 -8.65
C GLU A 196 -16.03 -12.07 -9.50
N VAL A 197 -15.40 -11.31 -10.39
CA VAL A 197 -14.31 -11.81 -11.24
C VAL A 197 -13.09 -12.19 -10.38
N ILE A 198 -12.68 -11.32 -9.46
CA ILE A 198 -11.56 -11.61 -8.54
C ILE A 198 -11.88 -12.87 -7.71
N ARG A 199 -13.11 -13.03 -7.21
CA ARG A 199 -13.52 -14.15 -6.36
C ARG A 199 -13.57 -15.49 -7.07
N LYS A 200 -13.82 -15.47 -8.38
CA LYS A 200 -13.87 -16.66 -9.22
C LYS A 200 -12.48 -17.27 -9.38
N ASP A 201 -11.49 -16.42 -9.61
CA ASP A 201 -10.16 -16.85 -10.02
C ASP A 201 -9.09 -16.67 -8.93
N LEU A 202 -9.35 -15.90 -7.87
CA LEU A 202 -8.38 -15.60 -6.81
C LEU A 202 -8.91 -15.96 -5.41
N SER A 203 -7.96 -16.13 -4.48
CA SER A 203 -8.07 -16.74 -3.15
C SER A 203 -9.16 -16.18 -2.20
N SER A 204 -9.20 -16.69 -0.96
CA SER A 204 -10.03 -16.20 0.15
C SER A 204 -9.64 -14.80 0.67
N ALA A 205 -8.65 -14.15 0.06
CA ALA A 205 -8.15 -12.84 0.49
C ALA A 205 -9.27 -11.80 0.62
N PRO A 206 -9.31 -10.99 1.68
CA PRO A 206 -10.31 -9.93 1.78
C PRO A 206 -10.17 -8.91 0.65
N ILE A 207 -11.32 -8.40 0.19
CA ILE A 207 -11.38 -7.31 -0.79
C ILE A 207 -12.05 -6.11 -0.11
N CYS A 208 -11.27 -5.07 0.15
CA CYS A 208 -11.80 -3.77 0.57
C CYS A 208 -12.35 -3.05 -0.65
N VAL A 209 -13.59 -2.61 -0.60
CA VAL A 209 -14.29 -1.93 -1.68
C VAL A 209 -14.55 -0.49 -1.28
N ILE A 210 -14.11 0.43 -2.11
CA ILE A 210 -14.30 1.87 -1.99
C ILE A 210 -14.98 2.34 -3.28
N THR A 211 -16.17 2.90 -3.17
CA THR A 211 -16.86 3.48 -4.33
C THR A 211 -17.40 4.85 -4.02
N GLN A 212 -17.35 5.73 -5.00
CA GLN A 212 -17.99 7.03 -4.93
C GLN A 212 -18.58 7.36 -6.31
N ARG A 213 -19.77 7.94 -6.32
CA ARG A 213 -20.47 8.30 -7.56
C ARG A 213 -19.82 9.51 -8.22
N ASP A 214 -19.90 9.62 -9.55
CA ASP A 214 -19.59 10.87 -10.25
C ASP A 214 -20.89 11.61 -10.53
N THR A 215 -21.15 12.68 -9.78
CA THR A 215 -22.35 13.51 -9.90
C THR A 215 -22.12 14.76 -10.73
N ARG A 216 -20.95 14.92 -11.33
CA ARG A 216 -20.69 16.06 -12.22
C ARG A 216 -21.65 16.01 -13.41
N ASN A 217 -22.20 17.17 -13.75
CA ASN A 217 -22.89 17.33 -15.02
C ASN A 217 -21.95 16.90 -16.15
N SER A 218 -22.47 16.17 -17.14
CA SER A 218 -21.72 15.63 -18.28
C SER A 218 -21.22 16.73 -19.21
N VAL A 219 -20.43 17.68 -18.69
CA VAL A 219 -19.63 18.59 -19.49
C VAL A 219 -18.58 17.70 -20.10
N ARG A 220 -18.78 17.39 -21.39
CA ARG A 220 -17.95 16.54 -22.24
C ARG A 220 -16.52 16.50 -21.72
N PHE A 221 -16.12 15.39 -21.09
CA PHE A 221 -14.72 15.11 -20.85
C PHE A 221 -14.00 15.33 -22.17
N ASN A 222 -13.21 16.39 -22.22
CA ASN A 222 -12.61 16.84 -23.45
C ASN A 222 -11.69 15.70 -23.92
N LYS A 223 -12.03 15.06 -25.04
CA LYS A 223 -11.27 13.92 -25.57
C LYS A 223 -9.79 14.27 -25.80
N ASP A 224 -9.48 15.57 -25.86
CA ASP A 224 -8.16 16.15 -26.07
C ASP A 224 -7.21 16.06 -24.87
N CYS A 225 -7.69 15.86 -23.63
CA CYS A 225 -6.81 15.65 -22.47
C CYS A 225 -6.06 14.29 -22.54
N ARG A 226 -6.55 13.32 -23.33
CA ARG A 226 -5.91 12.00 -23.47
C ARG A 226 -4.56 12.03 -24.17
N ARG A 227 -4.21 13.13 -24.84
CA ARG A 227 -3.06 13.19 -25.77
C ARG A 227 -1.84 13.92 -25.24
N LYS A 228 -1.93 14.60 -24.09
CA LYS A 228 -0.80 15.34 -23.53
C LYS A 228 -0.37 14.73 -22.20
N ASN A 229 0.45 13.68 -22.33
CA ASN A 229 1.28 13.07 -21.29
C ASN A 229 0.56 12.21 -20.23
N LEU A 230 0.65 10.89 -20.40
CA LEU A 230 0.83 9.87 -19.34
C LEU A 230 -0.08 9.87 -18.10
N GLU A 231 -1.25 10.51 -18.16
CA GLU A 231 -2.28 10.46 -17.12
C GLU A 231 -3.41 9.53 -17.58
N LEU A 232 -3.46 8.32 -17.00
CA LEU A 232 -4.65 7.50 -17.09
C LEU A 232 -5.58 7.92 -15.94
N ASP A 233 -6.53 8.79 -16.24
CA ASP A 233 -7.74 8.90 -15.40
C ASP A 233 -8.43 7.55 -15.45
N SER A 234 -8.29 6.77 -14.37
CA SER A 234 -8.88 5.44 -14.31
C SER A 234 -10.25 5.55 -13.66
N TYR A 235 -11.31 5.10 -14.36
CA TYR A 235 -12.65 4.95 -13.78
C TYR A 235 -12.73 3.89 -12.66
N GLY A 236 -11.59 3.33 -12.25
CA GLY A 236 -11.46 2.42 -11.13
C GLY A 236 -10.14 1.65 -11.15
N LEU A 237 -9.62 1.32 -9.98
CA LEU A 237 -8.33 0.68 -9.79
C LEU A 237 -8.41 -0.38 -8.68
N ALA A 238 -7.78 -1.53 -8.88
CA ALA A 238 -7.50 -2.49 -7.83
C ALA A 238 -6.01 -2.45 -7.47
N LEU A 239 -5.71 -2.29 -6.18
CA LEU A 239 -4.39 -2.47 -5.59
C LEU A 239 -4.37 -3.87 -4.95
N MET A 240 -3.54 -4.76 -5.49
CA MET A 240 -3.53 -6.17 -5.10
C MET A 240 -2.18 -6.49 -4.46
N PHE A 241 -2.21 -6.92 -3.20
CA PHE A 241 -1.03 -7.21 -2.39
C PHE A 241 -0.80 -8.71 -2.30
N TYR A 242 0.35 -9.15 -2.80
CA TYR A 242 0.77 -10.54 -2.86
C TYR A 242 2.03 -10.77 -2.04
N GLY A 243 2.16 -11.98 -1.48
CA GLY A 243 3.41 -12.44 -0.89
C GLY A 243 3.21 -13.49 0.20
N HIS A 244 4.20 -14.37 0.38
CA HIS A 244 4.15 -15.38 1.43
C HIS A 244 4.25 -14.73 2.82
N ASP A 245 5.15 -13.76 2.92
CA ASP A 245 5.51 -12.99 4.11
C ASP A 245 4.62 -11.74 4.33
N VAL A 246 3.54 -11.63 3.57
CA VAL A 246 2.56 -10.54 3.69
C VAL A 246 1.36 -11.06 4.48
N ASN A 247 0.97 -10.40 5.54
CA ASN A 247 -0.25 -10.69 6.28
C ASN A 247 -1.17 -9.47 6.27
N ALA A 248 -2.45 -9.70 6.05
CA ALA A 248 -3.46 -8.66 6.08
C ALA A 248 -4.47 -8.97 7.17
N SER A 249 -4.76 -7.99 8.01
CA SER A 249 -5.79 -8.04 9.02
C SER A 249 -6.71 -6.85 8.87
N ILE A 250 -7.99 -7.02 9.16
CA ILE A 250 -9.01 -5.99 8.92
C ILE A 250 -9.92 -5.94 10.13
N LEU A 251 -10.17 -4.71 10.60
CA LEU A 251 -11.14 -4.41 11.63
C LEU A 251 -12.30 -3.62 11.03
N LEU A 252 -13.51 -4.14 11.20
CA LEU A 252 -14.75 -3.47 10.82
C LEU A 252 -15.23 -2.57 11.96
N VAL A 253 -15.60 -1.34 11.63
CA VAL A 253 -16.20 -0.41 12.59
C VAL A 253 -17.71 -0.46 12.44
N ASP A 254 -18.39 -0.92 13.49
CA ASP A 254 -19.86 -1.04 13.51
C ASP A 254 -20.51 0.32 13.81
N LYS A 255 -21.73 0.51 13.31
CA LYS A 255 -22.56 1.69 13.61
C LYS A 255 -22.80 1.90 15.11
N LYS A 256 -22.75 0.83 15.90
CA LYS A 256 -22.97 0.84 17.36
C LYS A 256 -21.68 1.05 18.15
N ASP A 257 -20.53 1.10 17.50
CA ASP A 257 -19.27 1.31 18.19
C ASP A 257 -19.22 2.75 18.71
N ASN A 258 -19.03 2.90 20.02
CA ASN A 258 -18.64 4.17 20.64
C ASN A 258 -17.11 4.19 20.86
N ASN A 259 -16.58 5.28 21.42
CA ASN A 259 -15.15 5.42 21.66
C ASN A 259 -14.56 4.30 22.53
N GLU A 260 -15.28 3.83 23.56
CA GLU A 260 -14.81 2.80 24.50
C GLU A 260 -14.84 1.40 23.87
N THR A 261 -15.92 1.09 23.16
CA THR A 261 -16.04 -0.17 22.39
C THR A 261 -14.98 -0.25 21.31
N LEU A 262 -14.76 0.84 20.57
CA LEU A 262 -13.74 0.88 19.51
C LEU A 262 -12.33 0.72 20.07
N LYS A 263 -12.01 1.39 21.19
CA LYS A 263 -10.73 1.20 21.89
C LYS A 263 -10.53 -0.26 22.29
N SER A 264 -11.55 -0.88 22.90
CA SER A 264 -11.50 -2.28 23.31
C SER A 264 -11.32 -3.22 22.12
N LYS A 265 -11.95 -2.93 20.98
CA LYS A 265 -11.76 -3.68 19.73
C LYS A 265 -10.33 -3.55 19.21
N PHE A 266 -9.72 -2.36 19.24
CA PHE A 266 -8.32 -2.21 18.81
C PHE A 266 -7.34 -2.95 19.71
N GLU A 267 -7.51 -2.91 21.03
CA GLU A 267 -6.67 -3.67 21.96
C GLU A 267 -6.81 -5.18 21.73
N LEU A 268 -8.04 -5.65 21.55
CA LEU A 268 -8.30 -7.06 21.23
C LEU A 268 -7.66 -7.46 19.91
N TRP A 269 -7.78 -6.61 18.89
CA TRP A 269 -7.20 -6.82 17.57
C TRP A 269 -5.67 -6.89 17.64
N LYS A 270 -5.05 -5.96 18.37
CA LYS A 270 -3.61 -5.95 18.66
C LYS A 270 -3.15 -7.24 19.33
N GLN A 271 -3.87 -7.70 20.34
CA GLN A 271 -3.50 -8.88 21.13
C GLN A 271 -3.74 -10.21 20.40
N LYS A 272 -4.78 -10.32 19.57
CA LYS A 272 -5.19 -11.60 18.98
C LYS A 272 -4.69 -11.81 17.56
N GLU A 273 -4.76 -10.77 16.74
CA GLU A 273 -4.55 -10.88 15.29
C GLU A 273 -3.19 -10.35 14.86
N LEU A 274 -2.51 -9.59 15.73
CA LEU A 274 -1.33 -8.79 15.40
C LEU A 274 -0.12 -9.11 16.29
N LEU A 275 0.04 -10.38 16.66
CA LEU A 275 1.14 -10.88 17.51
C LEU A 275 2.55 -10.69 16.92
N PHE A 276 2.63 -10.31 15.64
CA PHE A 276 3.87 -10.21 14.86
C PHE A 276 4.34 -8.76 14.63
N LEU A 277 3.65 -7.75 15.17
CA LEU A 277 3.95 -6.34 14.91
C LEU A 277 5.38 -5.92 15.29
N ASP A 278 5.93 -6.51 16.35
CA ASP A 278 7.25 -6.11 16.86
C ASP A 278 8.40 -6.54 15.94
N SER A 279 8.17 -7.49 15.03
CA SER A 279 9.18 -8.02 14.11
C SER A 279 8.92 -7.72 12.64
N HIS A 280 7.89 -6.94 12.33
CA HIS A 280 7.41 -6.72 10.96
C HIS A 280 7.22 -5.23 10.66
N GLN A 281 7.31 -4.87 9.38
CA GLN A 281 6.86 -3.55 8.94
C GLN A 281 5.33 -3.55 8.76
N ALA A 282 4.65 -2.56 9.31
CA ALA A 282 3.19 -2.43 9.22
C ALA A 282 2.75 -1.15 8.48
N VAL A 283 1.72 -1.29 7.65
CA VAL A 283 1.04 -0.20 6.95
C VAL A 283 -0.44 -0.26 7.30
N ALA A 284 -0.98 0.83 7.84
CA ALA A 284 -2.39 0.94 8.14
C ALA A 284 -3.12 1.77 7.09
N PHE A 285 -4.30 1.29 6.68
CA PHE A 285 -5.24 2.02 5.83
C PHE A 285 -6.56 2.21 6.57
N HIS A 286 -7.22 3.33 6.30
CA HIS A 286 -8.54 3.65 6.83
C HIS A 286 -9.40 4.24 5.73
N PHE A 287 -10.54 3.61 5.48
CA PHE A 287 -11.50 4.07 4.49
C PHE A 287 -12.82 4.38 5.18
N THR A 288 -13.27 5.63 5.04
CA THR A 288 -14.49 6.10 5.69
C THR A 288 -15.21 7.12 4.80
N VAL A 289 -16.48 7.39 5.12
CA VAL A 289 -17.32 8.40 4.45
C VAL A 289 -17.48 9.59 5.38
N VAL A 290 -17.64 10.79 4.84
CA VAL A 290 -18.03 11.96 5.63
C VAL A 290 -19.35 11.68 6.34
N ASN A 291 -19.48 12.13 7.59
CA ASN A 291 -20.65 11.85 8.42
C ASN A 291 -20.96 10.35 8.60
N SER A 292 -19.97 9.47 8.46
CA SER A 292 -20.16 8.04 8.74
C SER A 292 -20.55 7.81 10.21
N THR A 293 -21.02 6.60 10.48
CA THR A 293 -21.38 6.16 11.83
C THR A 293 -20.16 5.84 12.70
N GLU A 294 -18.95 5.99 12.16
CA GLU A 294 -17.71 5.78 12.89
C GLU A 294 -17.50 6.88 13.95
N PRO A 295 -16.99 6.55 15.14
CA PRO A 295 -16.67 7.56 16.14
C PRO A 295 -15.71 8.62 15.62
N LYS A 296 -16.02 9.91 15.84
CA LYS A 296 -15.18 11.05 15.39
C LYS A 296 -13.72 10.99 15.88
N ASN A 297 -13.47 10.29 16.99
CA ASN A 297 -12.13 10.14 17.57
C ASN A 297 -11.40 8.87 17.10
N SER A 298 -11.92 8.12 16.13
CA SER A 298 -11.39 6.82 15.73
C SER A 298 -9.90 6.85 15.37
N GLU A 299 -9.48 7.81 14.54
CA GLU A 299 -8.07 7.99 14.16
C GLU A 299 -7.19 8.27 15.37
N LYS A 300 -7.66 9.08 16.33
CA LYS A 300 -6.93 9.37 17.58
C LYS A 300 -6.82 8.13 18.46
N ILE A 301 -7.89 7.35 18.58
CA ILE A 301 -7.89 6.09 19.35
C ILE A 301 -6.92 5.09 18.70
N PHE A 302 -6.93 4.99 17.36
CA PHE A 302 -5.98 4.16 16.61
C PHE A 302 -4.55 4.58 16.90
N SER A 303 -4.20 5.87 16.73
CA SER A 303 -2.84 6.37 16.98
C SER A 303 -2.39 6.17 18.42
N ASN A 304 -3.30 6.23 19.41
CA ASN A 304 -2.96 5.92 20.79
C ASN A 304 -2.67 4.42 21.02
N THR A 305 -3.31 3.54 20.25
CA THR A 305 -3.15 2.07 20.39
C THR A 305 -1.94 1.56 19.60
N PHE A 306 -1.66 2.19 18.45
CA PHE A 306 -0.58 1.89 17.52
C PHE A 306 0.28 3.14 17.24
N PRO A 307 1.05 3.63 18.23
CA PRO A 307 1.80 4.88 18.10
C PRO A 307 2.85 4.85 16.97
N ASP A 308 3.38 3.66 16.66
CA ASP A 308 4.45 3.47 15.67
C ASP A 308 3.93 3.16 14.26
N ILE A 309 2.60 3.08 14.06
CA ILE A 309 1.99 2.73 12.79
C ILE A 309 1.22 3.94 12.25
N PRO A 310 1.74 4.64 11.23
CA PRO A 310 1.01 5.74 10.62
C PRO A 310 -0.24 5.23 9.91
N LEU A 311 -1.38 5.86 10.21
CA LEU A 311 -2.65 5.60 9.55
C LEU A 311 -2.76 6.40 8.24
N ASN A 312 -3.01 5.70 7.13
CA ASN A 312 -3.28 6.30 5.84
C ASN A 312 -4.79 6.34 5.59
N THR A 313 -5.39 7.52 5.64
CA THR A 313 -6.85 7.69 5.56
C THR A 313 -7.28 8.25 4.21
N LEU A 314 -8.26 7.61 3.60
CA LEU A 314 -9.06 8.17 2.52
C LEU A 314 -10.49 8.39 3.04
N ARG A 315 -10.87 9.67 3.15
CA ARG A 315 -12.20 10.10 3.53
C ARG A 315 -13.00 10.48 2.28
N LEU A 316 -14.10 9.76 2.03
CA LEU A 316 -15.00 10.02 0.91
C LEU A 316 -15.96 11.16 1.26
N LEU A 317 -16.00 12.20 0.45
CA LEU A 317 -16.74 13.44 0.74
C LEU A 317 -18.21 13.41 0.30
N ASP A 318 -18.58 12.49 -0.59
CA ASP A 318 -19.97 12.30 -1.02
C ASP A 318 -20.67 11.26 -0.13
N GLU A 319 -21.84 11.61 0.41
CA GLU A 319 -22.66 10.72 1.26
C GLU A 319 -23.21 9.50 0.49
N SER A 320 -23.27 9.57 -0.85
CA SER A 320 -23.63 8.41 -1.68
C SER A 320 -22.50 7.39 -1.84
N SER A 321 -21.32 7.71 -1.33
CA SER A 321 -20.16 6.82 -1.32
C SER A 321 -20.36 5.58 -0.43
N MET A 322 -19.61 4.54 -0.73
CA MET A 322 -19.66 3.28 -0.01
C MET A 322 -18.24 2.79 0.27
N THR A 323 -18.01 2.40 1.51
CA THR A 323 -16.87 1.57 1.90
C THR A 323 -17.40 0.23 2.40
N GLY A 324 -16.60 -0.82 2.25
CA GLY A 324 -16.93 -2.11 2.84
C GLY A 324 -15.90 -3.17 2.54
N VAL A 325 -16.11 -4.35 3.09
CA VAL A 325 -15.19 -5.47 2.91
C VAL A 325 -15.98 -6.67 2.45
N ASN A 326 -15.51 -7.28 1.36
CA ASN A 326 -16.01 -8.56 0.91
C ASN A 326 -15.09 -9.67 1.44
N TYR A 327 -15.64 -10.61 2.20
CA TYR A 327 -14.95 -11.81 2.67
C TYR A 327 -15.44 -13.03 1.93
N LYS A 328 -14.58 -14.06 1.85
CA LYS A 328 -14.96 -15.38 1.36
C LYS A 328 -14.78 -16.39 2.49
N VAL A 329 -15.89 -17.00 2.93
CA VAL A 329 -15.91 -18.08 3.92
C VAL A 329 -16.38 -19.34 3.23
N GLY A 330 -15.48 -20.30 3.03
CA GLY A 330 -15.75 -21.47 2.19
C GLY A 330 -16.05 -21.07 0.75
N THR A 331 -17.25 -21.41 0.27
CA THR A 331 -17.74 -21.05 -1.07
C THR A 331 -18.59 -19.78 -1.09
N MET A 332 -18.99 -19.27 0.08
CA MET A 332 -19.85 -18.08 0.19
C MET A 332 -19.00 -16.81 0.26
N SER A 333 -19.56 -15.74 -0.30
CA SER A 333 -18.93 -14.42 -0.36
C SER A 333 -19.90 -13.40 0.23
N ASP A 334 -19.50 -12.77 1.34
CA ASP A 334 -20.34 -11.82 2.07
C ASP A 334 -19.73 -10.43 2.01
N PHE A 335 -20.57 -9.42 1.75
CA PHE A 335 -20.15 -8.02 1.70
C PHE A 335 -20.68 -7.23 2.89
N TYR A 336 -19.78 -6.68 3.67
CA TYR A 336 -20.08 -5.85 4.83
C TYR A 336 -19.85 -4.37 4.49
N ALA A 337 -20.93 -3.63 4.25
CA ALA A 337 -20.91 -2.22 3.90
C ALA A 337 -20.75 -1.33 5.16
N VAL A 338 -19.51 -1.15 5.60
CA VAL A 338 -19.15 -0.40 6.81
C VAL A 338 -17.78 0.30 6.65
N PRO A 339 -17.48 1.34 7.44
CA PRO A 339 -16.11 1.83 7.59
C PRO A 339 -15.19 0.71 8.07
N CYS A 340 -13.94 0.74 7.60
CA CYS A 340 -12.98 -0.30 7.91
C CYS A 340 -11.57 0.26 8.03
N MET A 341 -10.83 -0.34 8.95
CA MET A 341 -9.39 -0.15 9.10
C MET A 341 -8.70 -1.45 8.70
N GLN A 342 -7.65 -1.32 7.91
CA GLN A 342 -6.83 -2.45 7.49
C GLN A 342 -5.43 -2.26 8.01
N LEU A 343 -4.83 -3.36 8.43
CA LEU A 343 -3.41 -3.43 8.70
C LEU A 343 -2.79 -4.46 7.77
N LEU A 344 -1.85 -4.00 6.97
CA LEU A 344 -1.05 -4.83 6.11
C LEU A 344 0.35 -4.89 6.72
N VAL A 345 0.84 -6.10 6.95
CA VAL A 345 2.08 -6.31 7.68
C VAL A 345 2.99 -7.24 6.88
N PHE A 346 4.27 -6.92 6.85
CA PHE A 346 5.26 -7.55 6.00
C PHE A 346 6.41 -8.04 6.85
N GLU A 347 6.76 -9.31 6.71
CA GLU A 347 7.97 -9.86 7.34
C GLU A 347 9.18 -9.26 6.64
N ASN A 348 10.15 -8.80 7.43
CA ASN A 348 11.45 -8.42 6.88
C ASN A 348 12.15 -9.71 6.44
N SER A 349 12.71 -9.73 5.22
CA SER A 349 13.07 -10.98 4.57
C SER A 349 14.13 -11.78 5.35
N VAL A 350 13.91 -13.09 5.42
CA VAL A 350 14.74 -14.07 6.15
C VAL A 350 16.18 -14.16 5.62
N GLU A 351 16.55 -13.59 4.47
CA GLU A 351 17.97 -13.44 4.08
C GLU A 351 18.74 -12.46 4.98
N GLU A 352 18.06 -11.49 5.62
CA GLU A 352 18.61 -10.68 6.71
C GLU A 352 18.79 -11.49 8.01
N ILE A 353 18.02 -12.56 8.20
CA ILE A 353 18.06 -13.45 9.37
C ILE A 353 18.99 -14.67 9.14
N GLN A 354 19.18 -15.10 7.89
CA GLN A 354 20.08 -16.20 7.50
C GLN A 354 21.54 -15.72 7.46
N LEU A 355 21.81 -14.48 7.06
CA LEU A 355 23.13 -13.85 7.23
C LEU A 355 23.52 -13.71 8.72
N GLN A 356 22.55 -13.63 9.63
CA GLN A 356 22.78 -13.69 11.09
C GLN A 356 23.18 -15.09 11.59
N LYS A 357 22.99 -16.15 10.79
CA LYS A 357 23.35 -17.54 11.16
C LYS A 357 24.64 -18.06 10.53
N ILE A 358 25.13 -17.45 9.45
CA ILE A 358 26.14 -18.06 8.56
C ILE A 358 27.58 -17.56 8.79
N PHE A 359 27.81 -16.34 9.34
CA PHE A 359 29.17 -15.78 9.43
C PHE A 359 29.62 -15.35 10.84
N PRO A 360 30.34 -16.22 11.59
CA PRO A 360 31.11 -15.80 12.75
C PRO A 360 32.53 -15.36 12.34
N ARG A 361 32.78 -14.05 12.46
CA ARG A 361 34.08 -13.35 12.63
C ARG A 361 35.26 -13.71 11.70
N LYS A 362 35.57 -12.77 10.80
CA LYS A 362 36.87 -12.11 10.52
C LYS A 362 36.56 -11.12 9.38
N MET A 363 36.68 -9.81 9.53
CA MET A 363 37.94 -9.09 9.72
C MET A 363 37.71 -7.74 10.40
N ILE A 364 38.68 -7.39 11.23
CA ILE A 364 38.98 -6.05 11.73
C ILE A 364 39.67 -5.28 10.61
N GLY A 365 39.33 -4.00 10.47
CA GLY A 365 40.25 -2.97 10.00
C GLY A 365 39.74 -2.17 8.81
N PHE A 366 39.13 -1.02 9.08
CA PHE A 366 39.46 0.25 8.42
C PHE A 366 38.98 1.40 9.33
N CYS A 367 39.93 1.96 10.09
CA CYS A 367 39.99 3.40 10.28
C CYS A 367 40.68 3.95 9.04
N ASP A 368 39.92 4.65 8.20
CA ASP A 368 40.12 6.06 7.82
C ASP A 368 39.12 6.42 6.70
#